data_AF-A0A7S8IQ33-F1
#
_entry.id   AF-A0A7S8IQ33-F1
#
_cell.length_a   1.000
_cell.length_b   1.000
_cell.length_c   1.000
_cell.angle_alpha   90.00
_cell.angle_beta   90.00
_cell.angle_gamma   90.00
#
_symmetry.space_group_name_H-M   'P 1'
#
loop_
_entity.id
_entity.type
_entity.pdbx_description
1 polymer ?
#
loop_
_entity_poly.entity_id
_entity_poly.type
_entity_poly.pdbx_seq_one_letter_code
_entity_poly.pdbx_strand_id
1 'polypeptide(L)'
;MDAQLDDKTVDDKTVDDMALENTLAESLTDLGPEVKTVSEDEFVEVVGGALEAVGGTLLFKMCVQNQGEGQHVAAASVGNGGNRQFLLLTLPTGGGAQKVETTSRSSNPVAGIAAAYAGLMDAFQTAA
;
A
#
# COMPACT_ATOMS: atom_id res chain seq x y z
N MET A 1 16.16 32.60 -31.21
CA MET A 1 16.82 31.75 -30.22
C MET A 1 16.52 32.31 -28.84
N ASP A 2 16.08 31.59 -27.83
CA ASP A 2 15.32 30.36 -27.66
C ASP A 2 14.86 30.45 -26.19
N ALA A 3 13.65 29.98 -25.91
CA ALA A 3 13.02 30.08 -24.61
C ALA A 3 13.76 29.23 -23.56
N GLN A 4 13.79 29.69 -22.31
CA GLN A 4 13.83 28.76 -21.19
C GLN A 4 13.02 29.30 -20.01
N LEU A 5 11.77 28.85 -19.96
CA LEU A 5 10.95 28.81 -18.76
C LEU A 5 11.43 27.61 -17.94
N ASP A 6 12.14 27.84 -16.84
CA ASP A 6 12.30 26.82 -15.81
C ASP A 6 11.10 26.91 -14.86
N ASP A 7 9.95 26.47 -15.36
CA ASP A 7 8.79 26.10 -14.55
C ASP A 7 9.14 24.80 -13.83
N LYS A 8 9.73 24.93 -12.64
CA LYS A 8 9.97 23.80 -11.75
C LYS A 8 8.69 23.57 -10.94
N THR A 9 7.63 23.12 -11.63
CA THR A 9 6.48 22.49 -10.98
C THR A 9 6.98 21.18 -10.38
N VAL A 10 7.54 21.28 -9.18
CA VAL A 10 7.90 20.12 -8.37
C VAL A 10 6.58 19.52 -7.91
N ASP A 11 6.28 18.33 -8.43
CA ASP A 11 5.12 17.50 -8.13
C ASP A 11 4.85 17.40 -6.62
N ASP A 12 3.90 18.20 -6.14
CA ASP A 12 3.33 18.20 -4.78
C ASP A 12 2.89 16.78 -4.35
N LYS A 13 2.41 15.96 -5.30
CA LYS A 13 1.98 14.57 -5.06
C LYS A 13 3.10 13.60 -4.69
N THR A 14 4.33 13.85 -5.16
CA THR A 14 5.44 12.91 -4.91
C THR A 14 6.03 13.05 -3.51
N VAL A 15 5.90 14.24 -2.91
CA VAL A 15 6.42 14.54 -1.58
C VAL A 15 5.51 13.95 -0.50
N ASP A 16 4.20 14.00 -0.70
CA ASP A 16 3.21 13.37 0.19
C ASP A 16 3.31 11.83 0.19
N ASP A 17 3.44 11.20 -0.99
CA ASP A 17 3.55 9.73 -1.08
C ASP A 17 4.76 9.19 -0.30
N MET A 18 5.91 9.86 -0.37
CA MET A 18 7.14 9.43 0.31
C MET A 18 7.08 9.63 1.83
N ALA A 19 6.36 10.65 2.30
CA ALA A 19 6.16 10.90 3.73
C ALA A 19 5.21 9.86 4.36
N LEU A 20 4.14 9.47 3.63
CA LEU A 20 3.27 8.37 4.04
C LEU A 20 4.02 7.02 4.06
N GLU A 21 4.82 6.73 3.03
CA GLU A 21 5.63 5.51 2.98
C GLU A 21 6.57 5.40 4.19
N ASN A 22 7.28 6.48 4.53
CA ASN A 22 8.19 6.50 5.68
C ASN A 22 7.46 6.37 7.02
N THR A 23 6.35 7.07 7.22
CA THR A 23 5.58 6.98 8.49
C THR A 23 4.98 5.60 8.70
N LEU A 24 4.50 4.95 7.62
CA LEU A 24 4.00 3.58 7.68
C LEU A 24 5.15 2.60 7.98
N ALA A 25 6.30 2.76 7.31
CA ALA A 25 7.47 1.94 7.56
C ALA A 25 7.97 2.09 9.01
N GLU A 26 8.10 3.31 9.53
CA GLU A 26 8.51 3.56 10.92
C GLU A 26 7.53 2.97 11.92
N SER A 27 6.22 3.10 11.68
CA SER A 27 5.19 2.51 12.55
C SER A 27 5.21 0.97 12.55
N LEU A 28 5.71 0.35 11.48
CA LEU A 28 5.86 -1.11 11.36
C LEU A 28 7.23 -1.61 11.85
N THR A 29 8.22 -0.72 12.01
CA THR A 29 9.60 -1.09 12.40
C THR A 29 9.73 -1.45 13.89
N ASP A 30 8.80 -1.01 14.74
CA ASP A 30 8.79 -1.36 16.18
C ASP A 30 8.41 -2.83 16.43
N LEU A 31 7.87 -3.51 15.42
CA LEU A 31 7.68 -4.96 15.40
C LEU A 31 8.94 -5.61 14.83
N GLY A 32 9.88 -5.92 15.72
CA GLY A 32 11.21 -6.42 15.37
C GLY A 32 11.23 -7.65 14.44
N PRO A 33 12.40 -7.94 13.82
CA PRO A 33 12.57 -9.05 12.89
C PRO A 33 12.71 -10.37 13.67
N GLU A 34 11.68 -10.78 14.40
CA GLU A 34 11.58 -12.19 14.78
C GLU A 34 11.22 -12.97 13.52
N VAL A 35 12.09 -13.90 13.13
CA VAL A 35 11.86 -14.88 12.06
C VAL A 35 10.77 -15.86 12.54
N LYS A 36 9.54 -15.36 12.66
CA LYS A 36 8.33 -16.15 12.67
C LYS A 36 7.79 -16.11 11.26
N THR A 37 7.44 -17.27 10.74
CA THR A 37 6.54 -17.37 9.58
C THR A 37 5.24 -16.68 9.98
N VAL A 38 5.12 -15.41 9.61
CA VAL A 38 3.93 -14.61 9.88
C VAL A 38 2.80 -15.28 9.11
N SER A 39 1.80 -15.78 9.84
CA SER A 39 0.64 -16.40 9.20
C SER A 39 -0.22 -15.32 8.53
N GLU A 40 -0.99 -15.70 7.51
CA GLU A 40 -1.85 -14.77 6.77
C GLU A 40 -2.86 -14.00 7.64
N ASP A 41 -3.27 -14.58 8.76
CA ASP A 41 -4.18 -13.93 9.71
C ASP A 41 -3.44 -12.93 10.59
N GLU A 42 -2.23 -13.24 11.01
CA GLU A 42 -1.37 -12.32 11.79
C GLU A 42 -0.96 -11.10 10.95
N PHE A 43 -0.64 -11.32 9.67
CA PHE A 43 -0.36 -10.23 8.74
C PHE A 43 -1.56 -9.30 8.58
N VAL A 44 -2.79 -9.83 8.51
CA VAL A 44 -4.00 -9.00 8.39
C VAL A 44 -4.30 -8.25 9.66
N GLU A 45 -4.13 -8.88 10.82
CA GLU A 45 -4.41 -8.22 12.08
C GLU A 45 -3.47 -7.03 12.28
N VAL A 46 -2.18 -7.20 11.98
CA VAL A 46 -1.18 -6.14 12.04
C VAL A 46 -1.44 -5.06 10.99
N VAL A 47 -1.68 -5.44 9.73
CA VAL A 47 -1.96 -4.47 8.66
C VAL A 47 -3.28 -3.74 8.90
N GLY A 48 -4.30 -4.43 9.40
CA GLY A 48 -5.59 -3.85 9.78
C GLY A 48 -5.42 -2.81 10.89
N GLY A 49 -4.72 -3.16 11.98
CA GLY A 49 -4.45 -2.23 13.07
C GLY A 49 -3.65 -1.00 12.64
N ALA A 50 -2.65 -1.19 11.76
CA ALA A 50 -1.87 -0.08 11.21
C ALA A 50 -2.70 0.81 10.27
N LEU A 51 -3.56 0.21 9.43
CA LEU A 51 -4.45 0.94 8.53
C LEU A 51 -5.51 1.72 9.31
N GLU A 52 -6.13 1.15 10.34
CA GLU A 52 -7.09 1.85 11.19
C GLU A 52 -6.48 3.09 11.85
N ALA A 53 -5.22 3.01 12.30
CA ALA A 53 -4.51 4.13 12.89
C ALA A 53 -4.31 5.31 11.91
N VAL A 54 -4.23 5.04 10.61
CA VAL A 54 -4.06 6.06 9.56
C VAL A 54 -5.35 6.40 8.81
N GLY A 55 -6.51 5.88 9.26
CA GLY A 55 -7.80 6.07 8.58
C GLY A 55 -7.87 5.35 7.21
N GLY A 56 -7.14 4.25 7.09
CA GLY A 56 -7.14 3.36 5.95
C GLY A 56 -8.07 2.17 6.11
N THR A 57 -8.46 1.61 4.96
CA THR A 57 -9.32 0.43 4.85
C THR A 57 -8.58 -0.62 4.03
N LEU A 58 -8.51 -1.84 4.55
CA LEU A 58 -8.03 -2.98 3.79
C LEU A 58 -9.04 -3.33 2.69
N LEU A 59 -8.59 -3.40 1.44
CA LEU A 59 -9.44 -3.75 0.30
C LEU A 59 -9.49 -5.27 0.12
N PHE A 60 -8.32 -5.89 0.02
CA PHE A 60 -8.20 -7.34 -0.10
C PHE A 60 -6.77 -7.78 0.26
N LYS A 61 -6.63 -9.08 0.51
CA LYS A 61 -5.35 -9.76 0.73
C LYS A 61 -5.20 -10.93 -0.23
N MET A 62 -3.98 -11.24 -0.62
CA MET A 62 -3.66 -12.45 -1.38
C MET A 62 -2.19 -12.84 -1.21
N CYS A 63 -1.90 -14.13 -1.35
CA CYS A 63 -0.54 -14.63 -1.45
C CYS A 63 -0.16 -14.77 -2.94
N VAL A 64 0.92 -14.14 -3.37
CA VAL A 64 1.44 -14.21 -4.74
C VAL A 64 2.83 -14.82 -4.76
N GLN A 65 3.16 -15.54 -5.82
CA GLN A 65 4.56 -15.91 -6.06
C GLN A 65 5.26 -14.78 -6.83
N ASN A 66 6.36 -14.30 -6.27
CA ASN A 66 7.21 -13.29 -6.90
C ASN A 66 8.65 -13.82 -6.94
N GLN A 67 9.21 -13.97 -8.14
CA GLN A 67 10.57 -14.47 -8.36
C GLN A 67 10.93 -15.79 -7.63
N GLY A 68 9.94 -16.67 -7.41
CA GLY A 68 10.15 -17.96 -6.74
C GLY A 68 10.00 -17.93 -5.21
N GLU A 69 9.70 -16.78 -4.63
CA GLU A 69 9.35 -16.61 -3.22
C GLU A 69 7.86 -16.25 -3.08
N GLY A 70 7.17 -16.84 -2.11
CA GLY A 70 5.81 -16.43 -1.78
C GLY A 70 5.81 -15.06 -1.09
N GLN A 71 4.81 -14.24 -1.38
CA GLN A 71 4.64 -12.92 -0.77
C GLN A 71 3.19 -12.72 -0.39
N HIS A 72 2.94 -12.38 0.88
CA HIS A 72 1.66 -11.86 1.33
C HIS A 72 1.53 -10.42 0.84
N VAL A 73 0.50 -10.15 0.06
CA VAL A 73 0.20 -8.83 -0.46
C VAL A 73 -1.17 -8.40 0.05
N ALA A 74 -1.21 -7.23 0.67
CA ALA A 74 -2.43 -6.54 1.06
C ALA A 74 -2.56 -5.25 0.25
N ALA A 75 -3.71 -5.07 -0.38
CA ALA A 75 -4.07 -3.80 -0.99
C ALA A 75 -4.98 -3.04 -0.02
N ALA A 76 -4.66 -1.77 0.20
CA ALA A 76 -5.39 -0.90 1.10
C ALA A 76 -5.68 0.45 0.44
N SER A 77 -6.69 1.14 0.92
CA SER A 77 -6.98 2.53 0.55
C SER A 77 -6.94 3.41 1.78
N VAL A 78 -6.28 4.57 1.69
CA VAL A 78 -6.27 5.60 2.74
C VAL A 78 -6.99 6.83 2.22
N GLY A 79 -7.85 7.40 3.06
CA GLY A 79 -8.73 8.51 2.68
C GLY A 79 -9.99 8.07 1.94
N ASN A 80 -10.79 9.05 1.50
CA ASN A 80 -12.09 8.81 0.88
C ASN A 80 -12.29 9.65 -0.40
N GLY A 81 -13.13 9.16 -1.31
CA GLY A 81 -13.52 9.86 -2.54
C GLY A 81 -12.35 10.09 -3.51
N GLY A 82 -12.33 11.26 -4.16
CA GLY A 82 -11.39 11.59 -5.24
C GLY A 82 -9.92 11.75 -4.81
N ASN A 83 -9.64 11.79 -3.51
CA ASN A 83 -8.28 11.89 -2.95
C ASN A 83 -7.85 10.60 -2.24
N ARG A 84 -8.54 9.47 -2.47
CA ARG A 84 -8.12 8.19 -1.89
C ARG A 84 -6.80 7.74 -2.50
N GLN A 85 -5.80 7.48 -1.65
CA GLN A 85 -4.56 6.87 -2.04
C GLN A 85 -4.67 5.36 -1.86
N PHE A 86 -3.99 4.61 -2.73
CA PHE A 86 -3.92 3.16 -2.61
C PHE A 86 -2.51 2.73 -2.27
N LEU A 87 -2.43 1.81 -1.33
CA LEU A 87 -1.20 1.26 -0.80
C LEU A 87 -1.16 -0.23 -1.05
N LEU A 88 0.03 -0.71 -1.35
CA LEU A 88 0.37 -2.12 -1.39
C LEU A 88 1.34 -2.41 -0.25
N LEU A 89 0.94 -3.32 0.63
CA LEU A 89 1.80 -3.86 1.66
C LEU A 89 2.21 -5.26 1.22
N THR A 90 3.51 -5.50 1.12
CA THR A 90 4.08 -6.77 0.70
C THR A 90 4.98 -7.31 1.80
N LEU A 91 4.77 -8.56 2.19
CA LEU A 91 5.61 -9.27 3.15
C LEU A 91 6.03 -10.62 2.55
N PRO A 92 7.34 -10.90 2.44
CA PRO A 92 7.82 -12.23 2.06
C PRO A 92 7.29 -13.32 3.00
N THR A 93 6.82 -14.43 2.45
CA THR A 93 6.34 -15.59 3.24
C THR A 93 7.45 -16.22 4.07
N GLY A 94 8.71 -16.03 3.67
CA GLY A 94 9.89 -16.44 4.43
C GLY A 94 10.20 -15.55 5.65
N GLY A 95 9.39 -14.50 5.89
CA GLY A 95 9.72 -13.43 6.81
C GLY A 95 10.73 -12.45 6.20
N GLY A 96 10.79 -11.23 6.73
CA GLY A 96 11.66 -10.19 6.21
C GLY A 96 11.06 -8.79 6.35
N ALA A 97 11.69 -7.81 5.71
CA ALA A 97 11.23 -6.43 5.74
C ALA A 97 9.88 -6.32 5.00
N GLN A 98 8.86 -5.85 5.71
CA GLN A 98 7.60 -5.46 5.10
C GLN A 98 7.84 -4.24 4.22
N LYS A 99 7.35 -4.31 2.99
CA LYS A 99 7.44 -3.22 2.02
C LYS A 99 6.08 -2.57 1.90
N VAL A 100 6.04 -1.26 2.02
CA VAL A 100 4.84 -0.45 1.78
C VAL A 100 5.12 0.48 0.61
N GLU A 101 4.26 0.46 -0.40
CA GLU A 101 4.37 1.31 -1.58
C GLU A 101 3.01 1.82 -2.00
N THR A 102 2.96 3.02 -2.56
CA THR A 102 1.76 3.46 -3.27
C THR A 102 1.57 2.67 -4.56
N THR A 103 0.32 2.43 -4.96
CA THR A 103 0.04 1.69 -6.22
C THR A 103 0.59 2.40 -7.45
N SER A 104 0.70 3.73 -7.41
CA SER A 104 1.28 4.57 -8.46
C SER A 104 2.77 4.30 -8.68
N ARG A 105 3.49 3.86 -7.64
CA ARG A 105 4.94 3.62 -7.66
C ARG A 105 5.31 2.15 -7.62
N SER A 106 4.35 1.27 -7.34
CA SER A 106 4.59 -0.17 -7.26
C SER A 106 4.57 -0.82 -8.65
N SER A 107 5.59 -1.64 -8.93
CA SER A 107 5.63 -2.50 -10.12
C SER A 107 4.90 -3.84 -9.91
N ASN A 108 4.26 -4.05 -8.76
CA ASN A 108 3.56 -5.28 -8.45
C ASN A 108 2.24 -5.34 -9.24
N PRO A 109 1.94 -6.43 -9.97
CA PRO A 109 0.69 -6.53 -10.74
C PRO A 109 -0.57 -6.35 -9.89
N VAL A 110 -0.49 -6.63 -8.58
CA VAL A 110 -1.59 -6.43 -7.62
C VAL A 110 -1.94 -4.93 -7.46
N ALA A 111 -0.99 -4.02 -7.69
CA ALA A 111 -1.26 -2.58 -7.66
C ALA A 111 -2.24 -2.13 -8.73
N GLY A 112 -2.20 -2.75 -9.91
CA GLY A 112 -3.10 -2.42 -11.02
C GLY A 112 -4.56 -2.78 -10.77
N ILE A 113 -4.83 -3.75 -9.89
CA ILE A 113 -6.19 -4.20 -9.57
C ILE A 113 -6.78 -3.51 -8.32
N ALA A 114 -5.95 -2.88 -7.48
CA ALA A 114 -6.39 -2.22 -6.25
C ALA A 114 -7.43 -1.12 -6.50
N ALA A 115 -7.16 -0.23 -7.45
CA ALA A 115 -8.07 0.86 -7.78
C ALA A 115 -9.40 0.38 -8.36
N ALA A 116 -9.36 -0.66 -9.20
CA ALA A 116 -10.55 -1.28 -9.79
C ALA A 116 -11.42 -1.97 -8.72
N TYR A 117 -10.79 -2.71 -7.80
CA TYR A 117 -11.49 -3.38 -6.71
C TYR A 117 -12.19 -2.38 -5.79
N ALA A 118 -11.50 -1.30 -5.41
CA ALA A 118 -12.09 -0.26 -4.59
C ALA A 118 -13.20 0.52 -5.31
N GLY A 119 -13.17 0.62 -6.64
CA GLY A 119 -14.27 1.19 -7.43
C GLY A 119 -15.49 0.27 -7.44
N LEU A 120 -15.28 -1.05 -7.51
CA LEU A 120 -16.35 -2.03 -7.40
C LEU A 120 -17.00 -2.02 -6.00
N MET A 121 -16.21 -1.91 -4.94
CA MET A 121 -16.74 -1.84 -3.57
C MET A 121 -17.54 -0.56 -3.33
N ASP A 122 -17.10 0.58 -3.87
CA ASP A 122 -17.82 1.85 -3.81
C ASP A 122 -19.19 1.77 -4.51
N ALA A 123 -19.25 1.12 -5.68
CA ALA A 123 -20.50 0.87 -6.39
C ALA A 123 -21.46 -0.03 -5.59
N PHE A 124 -20.95 -1.03 -4.88
CA PHE A 124 -21.76 -1.87 -4.01
C PHE A 124 -22.27 -1.13 -2.76
N GLN A 125 -21.47 -0.25 -2.17
CA GLN A 125 -21.89 0.56 -1.01
C GLN A 125 -22.90 1.65 -1.40
N THR A 126 -22.76 2.26 -2.58
CA THR A 126 -23.71 3.27 -3.08
C THR A 126 -25.07 2.67 -3.45
N ALA A 127 -25.13 1.36 -3.72
CA ALA A 127 -26.35 0.64 -4.07
C ALA A 127 -27.12 0.06 -2.86
N ALA A 128 -26.59 0.21 -1.64
CA ALA A 128 -27.15 -0.30 -0.38
C ALA A 128 -27.82 0.81 0.44
#